data_AF-A0A966I1H1-F1
#
_entry.id   AF-A0A966I1H1-F1
#
_cell.length_a   1.000
_cell.length_b   1.000
_cell.length_c   1.000
_cell.angle_alpha   90.00
_cell.angle_beta   90.00
_cell.angle_gamma   90.00
#
_symmetry.space_group_name_H-M   'P 1'
#
loop_
_entity.id
_entity.type
_entity.pdbx_description
1 polymer ?
#
loop_
_entity_poly.entity_id
_entity_poly.type
_entity_poly.pdbx_seq_one_letter_code
_entity_poly.pdbx_strand_id
1 'polypeptide(L)' 'GSVLTAVEALKEAGAIVVGVAVIVERGAKEKVESAGLKYLAAYQLSDLGL' A
#
# COMPACT_ATOMS: atom_id res chain seq x y z
N GLY A 1 -12.26 -3.23 3.51
CA GLY A 1 -11.75 -2.18 2.62
C GLY A 1 -10.32 -2.51 2.25
N SER A 2 -9.93 -2.30 1.00
CA SER A 2 -8.54 -2.46 0.58
C SER A 2 -7.76 -1.18 0.87
N VAL A 3 -6.42 -1.25 0.77
CA VAL A 3 -5.58 -0.05 0.83
C VAL A 3 -5.95 0.95 -0.27
N LEU A 4 -6.22 0.48 -1.50
CA LEU A 4 -6.58 1.36 -2.61
C LEU A 4 -7.92 2.08 -2.37
N THR A 5 -8.89 1.40 -1.76
CA THR A 5 -10.16 2.03 -1.36
C THR A 5 -9.94 3.17 -0.36
N ALA A 6 -9.00 3.02 0.57
CA ALA A 6 -8.64 4.10 1.50
C ALA A 6 -7.91 5.24 0.79
N VAL A 7 -7.03 4.93 -0.17
CA VAL A 7 -6.34 5.94 -0.98
C VAL A 7 -7.33 6.75 -1.82
N GLU A 8 -8.31 6.12 -2.44
CA GLU A 8 -9.36 6.79 -3.20
C GLU A 8 -10.16 7.75 -2.32
N ALA A 9 -10.64 7.29 -1.17
CA ALA A 9 -11.37 8.13 -0.22
C ALA A 9 -10.54 9.33 0.27
N LEU A 10 -9.22 9.15 0.49
CA LEU A 10 -8.33 10.24 0.86
C LEU A 10 -8.16 11.26 -0.29
N LYS A 11 -8.01 10.80 -1.53
CA LYS A 11 -7.93 11.68 -2.71
C LYS A 11 -9.23 12.47 -2.91
N GLU A 12 -10.38 11.85 -2.72
CA GLU A 12 -11.70 12.52 -2.78
C GLU A 12 -11.84 13.59 -1.69
N ALA A 13 -11.27 13.36 -0.51
CA ALA A 13 -11.20 14.35 0.56
C ALA A 13 -10.16 15.47 0.32
N GLY A 14 -9.48 15.48 -0.84
CA GLY A 14 -8.48 16.49 -1.20
C GLY A 14 -7.08 16.23 -0.64
N ALA A 15 -6.83 15.03 -0.09
CA ALA A 15 -5.50 14.69 0.41
C ALA A 15 -4.54 14.33 -0.74
N ILE A 16 -3.27 14.70 -0.56
CA ILE A 16 -2.20 14.29 -1.46
C ILE A 16 -1.57 13.01 -0.89
N VAL A 17 -1.93 11.88 -1.49
CA VAL A 17 -1.36 10.58 -1.09
C VAL A 17 -0.03 10.38 -1.80
N VAL A 18 1.06 10.39 -1.03
CA VAL A 18 2.43 10.24 -1.55
C VAL A 18 2.92 8.79 -1.60
N GLY A 19 2.19 7.86 -0.96
CA GLY A 19 2.55 6.45 -0.93
C GLY A 19 1.77 5.66 0.10
N VAL A 20 2.08 4.36 0.17
CA VAL A 20 1.51 3.38 1.09
C VAL A 20 2.65 2.70 1.84
N ALA A 21 2.52 2.59 3.16
CA ALA A 21 3.42 1.79 3.99
C ALA A 21 2.60 0.74 4.76
N VAL A 22 3.05 -0.51 4.74
CA VAL A 22 2.46 -1.63 5.48
C VAL A 22 3.48 -2.28 6.41
N ILE A 23 3.00 -3.01 7.40
CA ILE A 23 3.88 -3.79 8.28
C ILE A 23 4.37 -5.06 7.56
N VAL A 24 3.47 -5.83 6.95
CA VAL A 24 3.82 -7.07 6.22
C VAL A 24 3.23 -7.04 4.82
N GLU A 25 4.08 -7.29 3.82
CA GLU A 25 3.66 -7.46 2.42
C GLU A 25 2.95 -8.81 2.23
N ARG A 26 1.78 -8.81 1.57
CA ARG A 26 0.94 -10.00 1.37
C ARG A 26 0.30 -10.05 -0.04
N GLY A 27 0.99 -9.55 -1.06
CA GLY A 27 0.51 -9.50 -2.45
C GLY A 27 -0.21 -8.21 -2.87
N ALA A 28 -0.02 -7.10 -2.16
CA ALA A 28 -0.62 -5.80 -2.50
C ALA A 28 0.32 -4.90 -3.32
N LYS A 29 1.62 -5.18 -3.34
CA LYS A 29 2.65 -4.32 -3.93
C LYS A 29 2.34 -3.92 -5.38
N GLU A 30 2.14 -4.88 -6.28
CA GLU A 30 1.96 -4.63 -7.72
C GLU A 30 0.75 -3.74 -8.01
N LYS A 31 -0.36 -3.96 -7.31
CA LYS A 31 -1.58 -3.15 -7.45
C LYS A 31 -1.36 -1.70 -7.02
N VAL A 32 -0.59 -1.48 -5.94
CA VAL A 32 -0.33 -0.13 -5.44
C VAL A 32 0.68 0.60 -6.32
N GLU A 33 1.74 -0.07 -6.75
CA GLU A 33 2.73 0.51 -7.66
C GLU A 33 2.11 0.84 -9.03
N SER A 34 1.20 -0.01 -9.54
CA SER A 34 0.43 0.28 -10.76
C SER A 34 -0.48 1.51 -10.63
N ALA A 35 -0.88 1.88 -9.41
CA ALA A 35 -1.62 3.12 -9.13
C ALA A 35 -0.71 4.36 -9.04
N GLY A 36 0.59 4.23 -9.34
CA GLY A 36 1.58 5.31 -9.32
C GLY A 36 2.02 5.70 -7.90
N LEU A 37 1.80 4.84 -6.91
CA LEU A 37 2.09 5.13 -5.50
C LEU A 37 3.33 4.38 -5.05
N LYS A 38 4.20 5.07 -4.30
CA LYS A 38 5.32 4.42 -3.62
C LYS A 38 4.78 3.40 -2.62
N TYR A 39 5.32 2.19 -2.64
CA TYR A 39 4.92 1.13 -1.73
C TYR A 39 6.10 0.70 -0.85
N LEU A 40 5.91 0.68 0.47
CA LEU A 40 6.90 0.25 1.45
C LEU A 40 6.31 -0.84 2.35
N ALA A 41 7.11 -1.85 2.67
CA ALA A 41 6.77 -2.87 3.64
C ALA A 41 7.92 -3.01 4.63
N ALA A 42 7.59 -3.08 5.94
CA ALA A 42 8.60 -3.31 6.97
C ALA A 42 9.11 -4.76 6.95
N TYR A 43 8.25 -5.71 6.60
CA TYR A 43 8.57 -7.14 6.51
C TYR A 43 7.98 -7.78 5.25
N GLN A 44 8.70 -8.75 4.70
CA GLN A 44 8.22 -9.75 3.76
C GLN A 44 7.81 -11.02 4.51
N LEU A 45 7.03 -11.91 3.88
CA LEU A 45 6.71 -13.22 4.45
C LEU A 45 7.96 -14.04 4.78
N SER A 46 8.99 -13.95 3.93
CA SER A 46 10.29 -14.59 4.15
C SER A 46 10.99 -14.12 5.42
N ASP A 47 10.80 -12.86 5.84
CA ASP A 47 11.40 -12.32 7.08
C ASP A 47 10.74 -12.92 8.32
N LEU A 48 9.54 -13.50 8.16
CA LEU A 48 8.76 -14.15 9.21
C LEU A 48 8.85 -15.69 9.15
N GLY A 49 9.60 -16.24 8.18
CA GLY A 49 9.69 -17.69 7.96
C GLY A 49 8.41 -18.31 7.38
N LEU A 50 7.64 -17.54 6.61
CA LEU A 50 6.39 -17.94 5.95
C LEU A 50 6.54 -18.06 4.43
#